data_AF-A0A4D7QL33-F1
#
_entry.id   AF-A0A4D7QL33-F1
#
_cell.length_a   1.000
_cell.length_b   1.000
_cell.length_c   1.000
_cell.angle_alpha   90.00
_cell.angle_beta   90.00
_cell.angle_gamma   90.00
#
_symmetry.space_group_name_H-M   'P 1'
#
loop_
_entity.id
_entity.type
_entity.pdbx_description
1 polymer ?
#
loop_
_entity_poly.entity_id
_entity_poly.type
_entity_poly.pdbx_seq_one_letter_code
_entity_poly.pdbx_strand_id
1 'polypeptide(L)'
;MTLTSENLVGYLRAEFDKSGRIRVRLFFVQLLAAVPAAVSVVIPDHEKVVLYLLAIAAAVLLVAWWTLNEFYVTARSAAQAARRGALLLGGLDQPLSPSEIQSLRERFTVTSERARECENPDYYATKETHGPARLAEMIEESALFSEFLQRKSAHVMLGIVLFFGALFLIIALVSIPTMERDTGMVIARVLLALMVFVLSADVLGAWRLHRAAAEEIKQIRNRLMVADRAGYPMPDVLLAFADYNSAVEGCPESVPLVYGSYQKELEQRWAKYQNDRAAARAQWRGAAQ
;
A
#
# COMPACT_ATOMS: atom_id res chain seq x y z
N MET A 1 25.94 -6.62 -16.38
CA MET A 1 25.94 -6.46 -14.91
C MET A 1 25.01 -7.51 -14.30
N THR A 2 25.39 -8.12 -13.19
CA THR A 2 24.50 -8.97 -12.38
C THR A 2 23.64 -8.08 -11.49
N LEU A 3 22.38 -8.43 -11.24
CA LEU A 3 21.56 -7.71 -10.26
C LEU A 3 22.04 -8.10 -8.86
N THR A 4 22.36 -7.12 -8.02
CA THR A 4 22.69 -7.32 -6.60
C THR A 4 21.48 -6.96 -5.72
N SER A 5 21.52 -7.35 -4.44
CA SER A 5 20.49 -6.94 -3.48
C SER A 5 20.39 -5.41 -3.39
N GLU A 6 21.53 -4.71 -3.38
CA GLU A 6 21.58 -3.24 -3.33
C GLU A 6 20.91 -2.60 -4.56
N ASN A 7 21.22 -3.09 -5.77
CA ASN A 7 20.58 -2.61 -6.99
C ASN A 7 19.06 -2.81 -6.92
N LEU A 8 18.60 -3.97 -6.44
CA LEU A 8 17.18 -4.27 -6.29
C LEU A 8 16.50 -3.40 -5.22
N VAL A 9 17.20 -3.04 -4.14
CA VAL A 9 16.73 -2.04 -3.18
C VAL A 9 16.58 -0.66 -3.85
N GLY A 10 17.51 -0.29 -4.74
CA GLY A 10 17.41 0.92 -5.55
C GLY A 10 16.14 0.94 -6.41
N TYR A 11 15.89 -0.14 -7.16
CA TYR A 11 14.66 -0.31 -7.95
C TYR A 11 13.41 -0.31 -7.07
N LEU A 12 13.42 -1.05 -5.96
CA LEU A 12 12.35 -1.10 -4.97
C LEU A 12 11.91 0.30 -4.53
N ARG A 13 12.87 1.12 -4.08
CA ARG A 13 12.60 2.47 -3.55
C ARG A 13 12.15 3.41 -4.65
N ALA A 14 12.78 3.37 -5.82
CA ALA A 14 12.44 4.22 -6.95
C ALA A 14 11.04 3.90 -7.52
N GLU A 15 10.68 2.63 -7.62
CA GLU A 15 9.36 2.20 -8.11
C GLU A 15 8.26 2.53 -7.11
N PHE A 16 8.47 2.34 -5.79
CA PHE A 16 7.49 2.75 -4.78
C PHE A 16 7.30 4.28 -4.72
N ASP A 17 8.36 5.07 -4.91
CA ASP A 17 8.24 6.52 -5.03
C ASP A 17 7.42 6.93 -6.27
N LYS A 18 7.60 6.21 -7.39
CA LYS A 18 6.81 6.41 -8.62
C LYS A 18 5.35 6.01 -8.41
N SER A 19 5.06 4.81 -7.90
CA SER A 19 3.71 4.32 -7.66
C SER A 19 2.97 5.22 -6.67
N GLY A 20 3.63 5.65 -5.59
CA GLY A 20 3.06 6.56 -4.60
C GLY A 20 2.64 7.90 -5.20
N ARG A 21 3.45 8.49 -6.09
CA ARG A 21 3.09 9.73 -6.81
C ARG A 21 1.91 9.54 -7.76
N ILE A 22 1.87 8.42 -8.49
CA ILE A 22 0.73 8.12 -9.38
C ILE A 22 -0.54 7.87 -8.55
N ARG A 23 -0.44 7.22 -7.39
CA ARG A 23 -1.57 6.98 -6.48
C ARG A 23 -2.21 8.28 -6.00
N VAL A 24 -1.40 9.29 -5.66
CA VAL A 24 -1.92 10.62 -5.29
C VAL A 24 -2.65 11.27 -6.48
N ARG A 25 -2.08 11.20 -7.69
CA ARG A 25 -2.74 11.72 -8.91
C ARG A 25 -4.06 11.01 -9.19
N LEU A 26 -4.10 9.68 -9.06
CA LEU A 26 -5.30 8.88 -9.23
C LEU A 26 -6.43 9.31 -8.30
N PHE A 27 -6.10 9.58 -7.04
CA PHE A 27 -7.08 10.10 -6.08
C PHE A 27 -7.68 11.44 -6.53
N PHE A 28 -6.85 12.38 -7.01
CA PHE A 28 -7.37 13.67 -7.52
C PHE A 28 -8.17 13.52 -8.81
N VAL A 29 -7.74 12.68 -9.74
CA VAL A 29 -8.51 12.43 -10.98
C VAL A 29 -9.85 11.77 -10.65
N GLN A 30 -9.88 10.86 -9.68
CA GLN A 30 -11.12 10.25 -9.20
C GLN A 30 -12.06 11.28 -8.56
N LEU A 31 -11.52 12.19 -7.74
CA LEU A 31 -12.30 13.28 -7.16
C LEU A 31 -12.87 14.20 -8.25
N LEU A 32 -12.05 14.56 -9.25
CA LEU A 32 -12.47 15.36 -10.40
C LEU A 32 -13.54 14.65 -11.24
N ALA A 33 -13.43 13.34 -11.44
CA ALA A 33 -14.41 12.54 -12.17
C ALA A 33 -15.78 12.51 -11.49
N ALA A 34 -15.83 12.69 -10.17
CA ALA A 34 -17.07 12.78 -9.42
C ALA A 34 -17.79 14.13 -9.58
N VAL A 35 -17.05 15.21 -9.92
CA VAL A 35 -17.62 16.57 -10.02
C VAL A 35 -18.68 16.67 -11.13
N PRO A 36 -18.46 16.21 -12.38
CA PRO A 36 -19.50 16.25 -13.41
C PRO A 36 -20.77 15.50 -13.02
N ALA A 37 -20.63 14.37 -12.32
CA ALA A 37 -21.77 13.59 -11.83
C ALA A 37 -22.53 14.32 -10.71
N ALA A 38 -21.83 15.00 -9.81
CA ALA A 38 -22.47 15.81 -8.76
C ALA A 38 -23.13 17.08 -9.33
N VAL A 39 -22.53 17.70 -10.35
CA VAL A 39 -23.07 18.91 -10.99
C VAL A 39 -24.27 18.57 -11.86
N SER A 40 -24.27 17.43 -12.58
CA SER A 40 -25.40 17.07 -13.46
C SER A 40 -26.71 16.88 -12.70
N VAL A 41 -26.63 16.53 -11.42
CA VAL A 41 -27.78 16.37 -10.52
C VAL A 41 -28.59 17.66 -10.34
N VAL A 42 -27.90 18.81 -10.25
CA VAL A 42 -28.53 20.10 -9.95
C VAL A 42 -28.93 20.87 -11.21
N ILE A 43 -28.49 20.41 -12.38
CA ILE A 43 -28.81 21.06 -13.66
C ILE A 43 -30.22 20.62 -14.11
N PRO A 44 -31.10 21.57 -14.47
CA PRO A 44 -32.42 21.24 -15.00
C PRO A 44 -32.38 20.44 -16.30
N ASP A 45 -33.33 19.52 -16.48
CA ASP A 45 -33.39 18.61 -17.64
C ASP A 45 -33.56 19.32 -19.01
N HIS A 46 -33.96 20.60 -19.01
CA HIS A 46 -34.06 21.40 -20.23
C HIS A 46 -32.70 21.89 -20.75
N GLU A 47 -31.66 21.94 -19.91
CA GLU A 47 -30.29 22.34 -20.27
C GLU A 47 -29.49 21.16 -20.84
N LYS A 48 -30.03 20.52 -21.89
CA LYS A 48 -29.50 19.29 -22.48
C LYS A 48 -28.06 19.42 -22.97
N VAL A 49 -27.67 20.59 -23.47
CA VAL A 49 -26.30 20.85 -23.96
C VAL A 49 -25.30 20.75 -22.81
N VAL A 50 -25.63 21.33 -21.64
CA VAL A 50 -24.74 21.30 -20.48
C VAL A 50 -24.62 19.88 -19.91
N LEU A 51 -25.73 19.14 -19.82
CA LEU A 51 -25.72 17.73 -19.41
C LEU A 51 -24.87 16.87 -20.35
N TYR A 52 -24.93 17.12 -21.66
CA TYR A 52 -24.12 16.40 -22.65
C TYR A 52 -22.61 16.70 -22.50
N LEU A 53 -22.25 17.98 -22.28
CA LEU A 53 -20.86 18.36 -22.01
C LEU A 53 -20.32 17.73 -20.71
N LEU A 54 -21.13 17.66 -19.65
CA LEU A 54 -20.75 17.00 -18.40
C LEU A 54 -20.54 15.49 -18.59
N ALA A 55 -21.38 14.84 -19.39
CA ALA A 55 -21.22 13.42 -19.71
C ALA A 55 -19.92 13.15 -20.50
N ILE A 56 -19.60 13.98 -21.49
CA ILE A 56 -18.33 13.90 -22.23
C ILE A 56 -17.15 14.10 -21.27
N ALA A 57 -17.19 15.11 -20.41
CA ALA A 57 -16.14 15.38 -19.45
C ALA A 57 -15.92 14.20 -18.48
N ALA A 58 -17.01 13.61 -17.97
CA ALA A 58 -16.95 12.42 -17.12
C ALA A 58 -16.30 11.23 -17.85
N ALA A 59 -16.67 10.99 -19.11
CA ALA A 59 -16.09 9.92 -19.92
C ALA A 59 -14.59 10.12 -20.15
N VAL A 60 -14.15 11.34 -20.47
CA VAL A 60 -12.72 11.66 -20.64
C VAL A 60 -11.95 11.46 -19.34
N LEU A 61 -12.50 11.90 -18.20
CA LEU A 61 -11.87 11.72 -16.88
C LEU A 61 -11.79 10.24 -16.48
N LEU A 62 -12.80 9.43 -16.83
CA LEU A 62 -12.77 7.98 -16.59
C LEU A 62 -11.67 7.29 -17.40
N VAL A 63 -11.50 7.66 -18.68
CA VAL A 63 -10.40 7.15 -19.52
C VAL A 63 -9.05 7.56 -18.93
N ALA A 64 -8.89 8.83 -18.52
CA ALA A 64 -7.67 9.31 -17.89
C ALA A 64 -7.36 8.54 -16.58
N TRP A 65 -8.39 8.28 -15.76
CA TRP A 65 -8.26 7.48 -14.55
C TRP A 65 -7.80 6.05 -14.86
N TRP A 66 -8.44 5.39 -15.84
CA TRP A 66 -8.08 4.03 -16.27
C TRP A 66 -6.62 3.94 -16.68
N THR A 67 -6.18 4.85 -17.56
CA THR A 67 -4.80 4.86 -18.05
C THR A 67 -3.79 5.10 -16.92
N LEU A 68 -4.09 6.01 -15.99
CA LEU A 68 -3.24 6.22 -14.81
C LEU A 68 -3.21 5.01 -13.89
N ASN A 69 -4.32 4.27 -13.79
CA ASN A 69 -4.43 3.08 -12.96
C ASN A 69 -3.54 1.95 -13.49
N GLU A 70 -3.49 1.76 -14.82
CA GLU A 70 -2.56 0.80 -15.44
C GLU A 70 -1.09 1.14 -15.13
N PHE A 71 -0.71 2.42 -15.26
CA PHE A 71 0.65 2.84 -14.91
C PHE A 71 0.97 2.63 -13.42
N TYR A 72 0.01 2.88 -12.54
CA TYR A 72 0.13 2.61 -11.11
C TYR A 72 0.32 1.12 -10.82
N VAL A 73 -0.54 0.25 -11.37
CA VAL A 73 -0.46 -1.21 -11.17
C VAL A 73 0.87 -1.75 -11.67
N THR A 74 1.33 -1.27 -12.84
CA THR A 74 2.61 -1.70 -13.42
C THR A 74 3.79 -1.29 -12.54
N ALA A 75 3.88 -0.02 -12.13
CA ALA A 75 4.95 0.46 -11.24
C ALA A 75 4.94 -0.25 -9.88
N ARG A 76 3.76 -0.46 -9.31
CA ARG A 76 3.60 -1.18 -8.04
C ARG A 76 4.06 -2.64 -8.17
N SER A 77 3.68 -3.32 -9.24
CA SER A 77 4.11 -4.70 -9.51
C SER A 77 5.63 -4.81 -9.65
N ALA A 78 6.25 -3.84 -10.35
CA ALA A 78 7.70 -3.73 -10.47
C ALA A 78 8.38 -3.54 -9.10
N ALA A 79 7.85 -2.67 -8.24
CA ALA A 79 8.34 -2.46 -6.88
C ALA A 79 8.30 -3.75 -6.04
N GLN A 80 7.19 -4.50 -6.11
CA GLN A 80 7.04 -5.76 -5.38
C GLN A 80 7.98 -6.85 -5.90
N ALA A 81 8.18 -6.92 -7.22
CA ALA A 81 9.16 -7.83 -7.82
C ALA A 81 10.59 -7.50 -7.36
N ALA A 82 10.96 -6.21 -7.34
CA ALA A 82 12.24 -5.76 -6.80
C ALA A 82 12.40 -6.13 -5.32
N ARG A 83 11.35 -5.94 -4.50
CA ARG A 83 11.35 -6.32 -3.08
C ARG A 83 11.63 -7.81 -2.88
N ARG A 84 10.91 -8.68 -3.60
CA ARG A 84 11.08 -10.14 -3.50
C ARG A 84 12.51 -10.54 -3.86
N GLY A 85 13.02 -10.00 -4.96
CA GLY A 85 14.40 -10.26 -5.37
C GLY A 85 15.42 -9.73 -4.35
N ALA A 86 15.20 -8.54 -3.79
CA ALA A 86 16.07 -7.95 -2.76
C ALA A 86 16.11 -8.80 -1.49
N LEU A 87 14.97 -9.32 -1.04
CA LEU A 87 14.87 -10.25 0.09
C LEU A 87 15.60 -11.57 -0.20
N LEU A 88 15.41 -12.17 -1.38
CA LEU A 88 16.05 -13.44 -1.71
C LEU A 88 17.57 -13.31 -1.88
N LEU A 89 18.03 -12.33 -2.66
CA LEU A 89 19.47 -12.07 -2.84
C LEU A 89 20.11 -11.61 -1.54
N GLY A 90 19.48 -10.68 -0.83
CA GLY A 90 20.03 -10.13 0.41
C GLY A 90 19.96 -11.11 1.58
N GLY A 91 19.01 -12.04 1.59
CA GLY A 91 18.83 -13.01 2.67
C GLY A 91 19.65 -14.28 2.47
N LEU A 92 19.58 -14.88 1.27
CA LEU A 92 20.15 -16.21 0.99
C LEU A 92 21.43 -16.18 0.15
N ASP A 93 21.73 -15.06 -0.51
CA ASP A 93 22.90 -14.90 -1.40
C ASP A 93 22.98 -15.97 -2.51
N GLN A 94 21.81 -16.41 -2.98
CA GLN A 94 21.70 -17.37 -4.07
C GLN A 94 21.55 -16.61 -5.41
N PRO A 95 22.41 -16.86 -6.40
CA PRO A 95 22.31 -16.15 -7.67
C PRO A 95 20.99 -16.47 -8.37
N LEU A 96 20.33 -15.43 -8.89
CA LEU A 96 19.17 -15.60 -9.75
C LEU A 96 19.60 -16.17 -11.12
N SER A 97 18.72 -16.96 -11.73
CA SER A 97 18.97 -17.46 -13.08
C SER A 97 19.00 -16.31 -14.09
N PRO A 98 19.73 -16.44 -15.21
CA PRO A 98 19.79 -15.39 -16.24
C PRO A 98 18.41 -15.01 -16.78
N SER A 99 17.48 -15.97 -16.90
CA SER A 99 16.11 -15.72 -17.34
C SER A 99 15.33 -14.89 -16.32
N GLU A 100 15.51 -15.14 -15.02
CA GLU A 100 14.85 -14.35 -13.97
C GLU A 100 15.41 -12.93 -13.91
N ILE A 101 16.73 -12.76 -14.09
CA ILE A 101 17.35 -11.43 -14.19
C ILE A 101 16.78 -10.64 -15.37
N GLN A 102 16.61 -11.29 -16.53
CA GLN A 102 16.03 -10.65 -17.71
C GLN A 102 14.55 -10.29 -17.48
N SER A 103 13.76 -11.21 -16.93
CA SER A 103 12.36 -10.99 -16.56
C SER A 103 12.18 -9.81 -15.60
N LEU A 104 13.05 -9.69 -14.58
CA LEU A 104 13.01 -8.56 -13.65
C LEU A 104 13.31 -7.23 -14.37
N ARG A 105 14.31 -7.20 -15.25
CA ARG A 105 14.65 -5.98 -16.00
C ARG A 105 13.52 -5.51 -16.91
N GLU A 106 12.84 -6.43 -17.57
CA GLU A 106 11.72 -6.11 -18.46
C GLU A 106 10.50 -5.58 -17.69
N ARG A 107 10.37 -5.95 -16.41
CA ARG A 107 9.31 -5.46 -15.52
C ARG A 107 9.58 -4.06 -14.96
N PHE A 108 10.84 -3.66 -14.83
CA PHE A 108 11.18 -2.36 -14.25
C PHE A 108 10.77 -1.22 -15.18
N THR A 109 10.12 -0.23 -14.60
CA THR A 109 9.57 0.95 -15.27
C THR A 109 10.37 2.22 -14.98
N VAL A 110 11.31 2.17 -14.03
CA VAL A 110 12.31 3.21 -13.76
C VAL A 110 13.64 2.89 -14.44
N THR A 111 14.40 3.93 -14.77
CA THR A 111 15.73 3.75 -15.38
C THR A 111 16.75 3.27 -14.34
N SER A 112 17.83 2.66 -14.83
CA SER A 112 18.95 2.20 -13.99
C SER A 112 19.61 3.34 -13.22
N GLU A 113 19.68 4.53 -13.80
CA GLU A 113 20.29 5.71 -13.17
C GLU A 113 19.46 6.15 -11.97
N ARG A 114 18.13 6.20 -12.13
CA ARG A 114 17.22 6.56 -11.04
C ARG A 114 17.24 5.51 -9.93
N ALA A 115 17.34 4.23 -10.28
CA ALA A 115 17.49 3.15 -9.30
C ALA A 115 18.78 3.31 -8.48
N ARG A 116 19.91 3.64 -9.15
CA ARG A 116 21.21 3.87 -8.50
C ARG A 116 21.19 4.99 -7.47
N GLU A 117 20.53 6.12 -7.78
CA GLU A 117 20.34 7.22 -6.83
C GLU A 117 19.58 6.80 -5.56
N CYS A 118 18.80 5.74 -5.65
CA CYS A 118 17.96 5.23 -4.57
C CYS A 118 18.59 4.01 -3.87
N GLU A 119 19.79 3.57 -4.25
CA GLU A 119 20.48 2.46 -3.60
C GLU A 119 20.73 2.78 -2.11
N ASN A 120 20.60 1.77 -1.26
CA ASN A 120 20.93 1.86 0.15
C ASN A 120 21.50 0.52 0.62
N PRO A 121 22.84 0.40 0.77
CA PRO A 121 23.48 -0.80 1.26
C PRO A 121 23.00 -1.22 2.65
N ASP A 122 22.68 -0.24 3.50
CA ASP A 122 22.21 -0.43 4.88
C ASP A 122 20.68 -0.41 4.99
N TYR A 123 19.98 -0.83 3.93
CA TYR A 123 18.52 -0.81 3.90
C TYR A 123 17.89 -1.76 4.92
N TYR A 124 18.50 -2.91 5.15
CA TYR A 124 18.11 -3.85 6.20
C TYR A 124 19.07 -3.75 7.37
N ALA A 125 18.54 -3.72 8.59
CA ALA A 125 19.35 -3.55 9.80
C ALA A 125 20.08 -4.83 10.24
N THR A 126 19.68 -6.00 9.73
CA THR A 126 20.27 -7.28 10.13
C THR A 126 21.76 -7.36 9.79
N LYS A 127 22.52 -7.93 10.72
CA LYS A 127 23.96 -8.20 10.57
C LYS A 127 24.27 -9.70 10.47
N GLU A 128 23.23 -10.54 10.43
CA GLU A 128 23.38 -11.98 10.28
C GLU A 128 24.04 -12.31 8.94
N THR A 129 24.79 -13.40 8.91
CA THR A 129 25.37 -13.93 7.66
C THR A 129 24.26 -14.48 6.75
N HIS A 130 24.49 -14.48 5.43
CA HIS A 130 23.55 -15.04 4.48
C HIS A 130 23.08 -16.45 4.87
N GLY A 131 21.76 -16.66 4.85
CA GLY A 131 21.13 -17.88 5.32
C GLY A 131 19.70 -17.65 5.84
N PRO A 132 19.06 -18.70 6.39
CA PRO A 132 17.68 -18.63 6.89
C PRO A 132 17.45 -17.52 7.92
N ALA A 133 18.40 -17.33 8.85
CA ALA A 133 18.30 -16.33 9.90
C ALA A 133 18.27 -14.91 9.33
N ARG A 134 19.18 -14.56 8.42
CA ARG A 134 19.21 -13.24 7.78
C ARG A 134 17.93 -12.97 6.99
N LEU A 135 17.47 -13.94 6.19
CA LEU A 135 16.21 -13.81 5.46
C LEU A 135 15.03 -13.59 6.42
N ALA A 136 14.95 -14.36 7.51
CA ALA A 136 13.90 -14.21 8.52
C ALA A 136 13.93 -12.81 9.15
N GLU A 137 15.11 -12.29 9.52
CA GLU A 137 15.23 -10.95 10.09
C GLU A 137 14.83 -9.85 9.11
N MET A 138 15.20 -9.97 7.83
CA MET A 138 14.77 -9.04 6.78
C MET A 138 13.25 -9.06 6.59
N ILE A 139 12.62 -10.24 6.67
CA ILE A 139 11.16 -10.38 6.61
C ILE A 139 10.52 -9.79 7.87
N GLU A 140 11.06 -10.04 9.05
CA GLU A 140 10.56 -9.47 10.31
C GLU A 140 10.61 -7.94 10.29
N GLU A 141 11.70 -7.35 9.83
CA GLU A 141 11.86 -5.90 9.66
C GLU A 141 10.81 -5.37 8.67
N SER A 142 10.75 -5.97 7.48
CA SER A 142 9.78 -5.59 6.45
C SER A 142 8.34 -5.72 6.95
N ALA A 143 8.04 -6.78 7.71
CA ALA A 143 6.74 -7.06 8.30
C ALA A 143 6.39 -6.06 9.40
N LEU A 144 7.32 -5.67 10.27
CA LEU A 144 7.08 -4.66 11.30
C LEU A 144 6.73 -3.31 10.70
N PHE A 145 7.46 -2.90 9.67
CA PHE A 145 7.21 -1.65 8.97
C PHE A 145 5.88 -1.72 8.21
N SER A 146 5.67 -2.79 7.44
CA SER A 146 4.45 -2.97 6.65
C SER A 146 3.20 -3.07 7.53
N GLU A 147 3.21 -3.85 8.62
CA GLU A 147 2.08 -3.93 9.57
C GLU A 147 1.67 -2.53 10.03
N PHE A 148 2.65 -1.75 10.50
CA PHE A 148 2.37 -0.43 11.05
C PHE A 148 1.79 0.51 10.00
N LEU A 149 2.41 0.56 8.81
CA LEU A 149 1.93 1.40 7.69
C LEU A 149 0.52 1.00 7.25
N GLN A 150 0.23 -0.31 7.18
CA GLN A 150 -1.08 -0.82 6.80
C GLN A 150 -2.13 -0.52 7.87
N ARG A 151 -1.80 -0.67 9.16
CA ARG A 151 -2.72 -0.30 10.27
C ARG A 151 -3.02 1.20 10.27
N LYS A 152 -2.00 2.06 10.09
CA LYS A 152 -2.21 3.51 9.98
C LYS A 152 -3.03 3.87 8.74
N SER A 153 -2.75 3.24 7.60
CA SER A 153 -3.52 3.41 6.36
C SER A 153 -4.99 3.03 6.55
N ALA A 154 -5.28 1.95 7.28
CA ALA A 154 -6.65 1.57 7.65
C ALA A 154 -7.34 2.68 8.47
N HIS A 155 -6.67 3.26 9.48
CA HIS A 155 -7.25 4.35 10.25
C HIS A 155 -7.53 5.60 9.40
N VAL A 156 -6.65 5.92 8.45
CA VAL A 156 -6.88 7.02 7.50
C VAL A 156 -8.11 6.73 6.63
N MET A 157 -8.21 5.53 6.06
CA MET A 157 -9.37 5.15 5.24
C MET A 157 -10.67 5.17 6.04
N LEU A 158 -10.66 4.69 7.28
CA LEU A 158 -11.80 4.80 8.18
C LEU A 158 -12.18 6.26 8.45
N GLY A 159 -11.18 7.13 8.68
CA GLY A 159 -11.39 8.56 8.86
C GLY A 159 -12.06 9.21 7.65
N ILE A 160 -11.66 8.83 6.43
CA ILE A 160 -12.30 9.29 5.19
C ILE A 160 -13.76 8.83 5.12
N VAL A 161 -14.04 7.56 5.41
CA VAL A 161 -15.42 7.02 5.43
C VAL A 161 -16.28 7.76 6.45
N LEU A 162 -15.77 7.96 7.68
CA LEU A 162 -16.48 8.68 8.73
C LEU A 162 -16.70 10.14 8.39
N PHE A 163 -15.71 10.81 7.78
CA PHE A 163 -15.83 12.19 7.34
C PHE A 163 -16.93 12.36 6.29
N PHE A 164 -16.93 11.55 5.23
CA PHE A 164 -17.98 11.60 4.21
C PHE A 164 -19.35 11.15 4.75
N GLY A 165 -19.38 10.17 5.66
CA GLY A 165 -20.61 9.75 6.34
C GLY A 165 -21.20 10.84 7.22
N ALA A 166 -20.37 11.57 7.97
CA ALA A 166 -20.80 12.70 8.78
C ALA A 166 -21.25 13.88 7.90
N LEU A 167 -20.50 14.19 6.84
CA LEU A 167 -20.87 15.22 5.87
C LEU A 167 -22.24 14.91 5.25
N PHE A 168 -22.48 13.65 4.87
CA PHE A 168 -23.77 13.18 4.37
C PHE A 168 -24.89 13.41 5.40
N LEU A 169 -24.66 13.01 6.65
CA LEU A 169 -25.65 13.16 7.71
C LEU A 169 -25.99 14.64 7.95
N ILE A 170 -24.99 15.51 7.95
CA ILE A 170 -25.18 16.97 8.09
C ILE A 170 -25.99 17.52 6.93
N ILE A 171 -25.64 17.19 5.68
CA ILE A 171 -26.39 17.63 4.50
C ILE A 171 -27.84 17.17 4.59
N ALA A 172 -28.08 15.90 4.94
CA ALA A 172 -29.43 15.37 5.09
C ALA A 172 -30.22 16.11 6.18
N LEU A 173 -29.64 16.29 7.38
CA LEU A 173 -30.31 16.94 8.51
C LEU A 173 -30.63 18.42 8.25
N VAL A 174 -29.73 19.15 7.60
CA VAL A 174 -29.96 20.56 7.23
C VAL A 174 -31.04 20.67 6.14
N SER A 175 -31.10 19.69 5.25
CA SER A 175 -31.99 19.76 4.09
C SER A 175 -33.44 19.35 4.38
N ILE A 176 -33.67 18.42 5.32
CA ILE A 176 -35.01 17.96 5.73
C ILE A 176 -35.98 19.10 6.13
N PRO A 177 -35.61 20.08 6.98
CA PRO A 177 -36.53 21.14 7.39
C PRO A 177 -36.80 22.18 6.29
N THR A 178 -36.00 22.22 5.22
CA THR A 178 -36.13 23.16 4.10
C THR A 178 -36.79 22.55 2.85
N MET A 179 -37.32 21.32 2.95
CA MET A 179 -37.86 20.59 1.78
C MET A 179 -39.23 21.11 1.32
N GLU A 180 -39.22 21.93 0.26
CA GLU A 180 -40.33 22.02 -0.69
C GLU A 180 -40.30 20.80 -1.66
N ARG A 181 -41.44 20.47 -2.31
CA ARG A 181 -41.60 19.23 -3.12
C ARG A 181 -40.54 19.06 -4.22
N ASP A 182 -40.06 20.14 -4.85
CA ASP A 182 -39.02 20.09 -5.89
C ASP A 182 -37.60 20.00 -5.32
N THR A 183 -37.36 20.55 -4.13
CA THR A 183 -36.06 20.51 -3.43
C THR A 183 -35.70 19.10 -2.97
N GLY A 184 -36.72 18.28 -2.64
CA GLY A 184 -36.53 16.90 -2.20
C GLY A 184 -35.85 15.99 -3.23
N MET A 185 -36.17 16.16 -4.52
CA MET A 185 -35.51 15.39 -5.59
C MET A 185 -34.05 15.78 -5.77
N VAL A 186 -33.72 17.07 -5.63
CA VAL A 186 -32.34 17.55 -5.74
C VAL A 186 -31.48 16.97 -4.61
N ILE A 187 -31.99 17.00 -3.37
CA ILE A 187 -31.30 16.42 -2.20
C ILE A 187 -31.06 14.92 -2.40
N ALA A 188 -32.09 14.15 -2.80
CA ALA A 188 -31.95 12.72 -3.04
C ALA A 188 -30.89 12.41 -4.12
N ARG A 189 -30.84 13.21 -5.18
CA ARG A 189 -29.84 13.07 -6.24
C ARG A 189 -28.42 13.40 -5.76
N VAL A 190 -28.24 14.41 -4.90
CA VAL A 190 -26.93 14.75 -4.30
C VAL A 190 -26.46 13.62 -3.37
N LEU A 191 -27.36 13.08 -2.56
CA LEU A 191 -27.09 11.94 -1.68
C LEU A 191 -26.70 10.69 -2.48
N LEU A 192 -27.38 10.41 -3.60
CA LEU A 192 -27.01 9.33 -4.52
C LEU A 192 -25.64 9.55 -5.18
N ALA A 193 -25.34 10.76 -5.64
CA ALA A 193 -24.05 11.08 -6.25
C ALA A 193 -22.88 10.90 -5.25
N LEU A 194 -23.06 11.35 -4.00
CA LEU A 194 -22.10 11.13 -2.92
C LEU A 194 -21.94 9.65 -2.58
N MET A 195 -23.04 8.89 -2.54
CA MET A 195 -22.98 7.44 -2.28
C MET A 195 -22.25 6.70 -3.39
N VAL A 196 -22.50 7.06 -4.65
CA VAL A 196 -21.76 6.54 -5.81
C VAL A 196 -20.28 6.90 -5.73
N PHE A 197 -19.92 8.10 -5.27
CA PHE A 197 -18.52 8.46 -5.05
C PHE A 197 -17.83 7.58 -3.99
N VAL A 198 -18.44 7.41 -2.83
CA VAL A 198 -17.89 6.57 -1.74
C VAL A 198 -17.76 5.11 -2.17
N LEU A 199 -18.75 4.58 -2.91
CA LEU A 199 -18.72 3.22 -3.44
C LEU A 199 -17.71 3.07 -4.59
N SER A 200 -17.59 4.07 -5.47
CA SER A 200 -16.65 4.08 -6.59
C SER A 200 -15.19 4.15 -6.14
N ALA A 201 -14.91 4.74 -4.97
CA ALA A 201 -13.57 4.81 -4.41
C ALA A 201 -13.14 3.57 -3.62
N ASP A 202 -14.02 2.58 -3.47
CA ASP A 202 -13.80 1.35 -2.68
C ASP A 202 -13.09 1.62 -1.34
N VAL A 203 -13.40 2.76 -0.70
CA VAL A 203 -12.70 3.19 0.52
C VAL A 203 -12.95 2.21 1.66
N LEU A 204 -14.16 1.66 1.71
CA LEU A 204 -14.55 0.65 2.69
C LEU A 204 -13.84 -0.69 2.44
N GLY A 205 -13.71 -1.11 1.18
CA GLY A 205 -12.93 -2.30 0.81
C GLY A 205 -11.46 -2.11 1.15
N ALA A 206 -10.88 -0.96 0.78
CA ALA A 206 -9.51 -0.59 1.13
C ALA A 206 -9.28 -0.60 2.64
N TRP A 207 -10.18 -0.04 3.45
CA TRP A 207 -10.10 -0.10 4.91
C TRP A 207 -10.04 -1.54 5.42
N ARG A 208 -10.95 -2.41 4.95
CA ARG A 208 -10.99 -3.83 5.34
C ARG A 208 -9.70 -4.55 4.94
N LEU A 209 -9.22 -4.35 3.71
CA LEU A 209 -8.02 -4.99 3.19
C LEU A 209 -6.75 -4.53 3.95
N HIS A 210 -6.60 -3.23 4.22
CA HIS A 210 -5.50 -2.72 5.03
C HIS A 210 -5.49 -3.33 6.44
N ARG A 211 -6.67 -3.45 7.07
CA ARG A 211 -6.80 -4.05 8.40
C ARG A 211 -6.49 -5.55 8.39
N ALA A 212 -7.01 -6.29 7.41
CA ALA A 212 -6.75 -7.71 7.26
C ALA A 212 -5.25 -7.98 7.06
N ALA A 213 -4.62 -7.27 6.13
CA ALA A 213 -3.18 -7.40 5.87
C ALA A 213 -2.33 -7.03 7.08
N ALA A 214 -2.69 -6.00 7.86
CA ALA A 214 -1.97 -5.68 9.08
C ALA A 214 -2.00 -6.85 10.10
N GLU A 215 -3.15 -7.51 10.27
CA GLU A 215 -3.23 -8.66 11.17
C GLU A 215 -2.50 -9.91 10.61
N GLU A 216 -2.60 -10.18 9.31
CA GLU A 216 -1.85 -11.29 8.68
C GLU A 216 -0.34 -11.10 8.78
N ILE A 217 0.17 -9.90 8.46
CA ILE A 217 1.60 -9.55 8.56
C ILE A 217 2.08 -9.69 10.01
N LYS A 218 1.28 -9.28 10.98
CA LYS A 218 1.58 -9.45 12.41
C LYS A 218 1.69 -10.93 12.79
N GLN A 219 0.79 -11.77 12.30
CA GLN A 219 0.84 -13.22 12.54
C GLN A 219 2.10 -13.85 11.94
N ILE A 220 2.50 -13.44 10.74
CA ILE A 220 3.74 -13.91 10.09
C ILE A 220 4.96 -13.55 10.94
N ARG A 221 5.07 -12.30 11.42
CA ARG A 221 6.15 -11.91 12.33
C ARG A 221 6.15 -12.75 13.61
N ASN A 222 4.98 -13.00 14.21
CA ASN A 222 4.89 -13.82 15.41
C ASN A 222 5.34 -15.27 15.16
N ARG A 223 5.04 -15.84 13.99
CA ARG A 223 5.52 -17.17 13.58
C ARG A 223 7.04 -17.20 13.42
N LEU A 224 7.63 -16.16 12.82
CA LEU A 224 9.10 -16.05 12.71
C LEU A 224 9.77 -15.95 14.08
N MET A 225 9.17 -15.24 15.05
CA MET A 225 9.67 -15.21 16.43
C MET A 225 9.65 -16.59 17.11
N VAL A 226 8.70 -17.46 16.75
CA VAL A 226 8.69 -18.85 17.24
C VAL A 226 9.77 -19.67 16.52
N ALA A 227 9.90 -19.51 15.21
CA ALA A 227 10.93 -20.17 14.40
C ALA A 227 12.36 -19.80 14.84
N ASP A 228 12.56 -18.59 15.37
CA ASP A 228 13.83 -18.15 15.96
C ASP A 228 14.34 -19.13 17.03
N ARG A 229 13.42 -19.65 17.87
CA ARG A 229 13.76 -20.61 18.94
C ARG A 229 14.21 -21.97 18.40
N ALA A 230 13.78 -22.32 17.19
CA ALA A 230 14.19 -23.53 16.49
C ALA A 230 15.41 -23.30 15.57
N GLY A 231 16.03 -22.12 15.62
CA GLY A 231 17.19 -21.78 14.79
C GLY A 231 16.83 -21.47 13.33
N TYR A 232 15.61 -20.96 13.08
CA TYR A 232 15.09 -20.62 11.76
C TYR A 232 15.16 -21.78 10.74
N PRO A 233 14.33 -22.84 10.92
CA PRO A 233 14.20 -23.88 9.91
C PRO A 233 13.86 -23.27 8.55
N MET A 234 14.66 -23.58 7.52
CA MET A 234 14.47 -22.99 6.18
C MET A 234 13.04 -23.14 5.63
N PRO A 235 12.35 -24.29 5.77
CA PRO A 235 10.96 -24.41 5.31
C PRO A 235 10.01 -23.39 5.96
N ASP A 236 10.17 -23.13 7.26
CA ASP A 236 9.34 -22.17 8.00
C ASP A 236 9.59 -20.74 7.52
N VAL A 237 10.86 -20.39 7.25
CA VAL A 237 11.26 -19.08 6.73
C VAL A 237 10.74 -18.87 5.31
N LEU A 238 10.85 -19.86 4.44
CA LEU A 238 10.34 -19.77 3.06
C LEU A 238 8.82 -19.72 3.01
N LEU A 239 8.12 -20.43 3.91
CA LEU A 239 6.68 -20.33 4.04
C LEU A 239 6.27 -18.93 4.53
N ALA A 240 6.95 -18.40 5.54
CA ALA A 240 6.74 -17.04 6.02
C ALA A 240 7.04 -15.99 4.93
N PHE A 241 8.05 -16.22 4.08
CA PHE A 241 8.35 -15.37 2.93
C PHE A 241 7.20 -15.37 1.91
N ALA A 242 6.68 -16.54 1.56
CA ALA A 242 5.55 -16.67 0.64
C ALA A 242 4.29 -15.98 1.18
N ASP A 243 3.95 -16.26 2.45
CA ASP A 243 2.80 -15.66 3.13
C ASP A 243 2.94 -14.13 3.24
N TYR A 244 4.13 -13.62 3.54
CA TYR A 244 4.41 -12.19 3.62
C TYR A 244 4.22 -11.50 2.27
N ASN A 245 4.71 -12.10 1.19
CA ASN A 245 4.52 -11.55 -0.15
C ASN A 245 3.04 -11.55 -0.54
N SER A 246 2.33 -12.64 -0.27
CA SER A 246 0.87 -12.72 -0.50
C SER A 246 0.12 -11.61 0.23
N ALA A 247 0.38 -11.43 1.53
CA ALA A 247 -0.30 -10.44 2.35
C ALA A 247 -0.04 -8.99 1.89
N VAL A 248 1.20 -8.66 1.53
CA VAL A 248 1.53 -7.28 1.11
C VAL A 248 1.14 -6.99 -0.34
N GLU A 249 1.16 -7.98 -1.21
CA GLU A 249 0.74 -7.80 -2.61
C GLU A 249 -0.78 -7.80 -2.74
N GLY A 250 -1.49 -8.54 -1.90
CA GLY A 250 -2.95 -8.63 -1.89
C GLY A 250 -3.68 -7.41 -1.30
N CYS A 251 -3.00 -6.55 -0.55
CA CYS A 251 -3.61 -5.33 -0.01
C CYS A 251 -3.42 -4.12 -0.94
N PRO A 252 -4.12 -2.99 -0.72
CA PRO A 252 -3.80 -1.74 -1.40
C PRO A 252 -2.44 -1.18 -0.95
N GLU A 253 -1.83 -0.34 -1.78
CA GLU A 253 -0.61 0.37 -1.39
C GLU A 253 -0.88 1.25 -0.16
N SER A 254 0.07 1.27 0.78
CA SER A 254 -0.04 2.12 1.95
C SER A 254 -0.23 3.59 1.54
N VAL A 255 -0.98 4.34 2.33
CA VAL A 255 -1.30 5.73 2.00
C VAL A 255 0.00 6.53 1.81
N PRO A 256 0.17 7.21 0.67
CA PRO A 256 1.34 8.05 0.42
C PRO A 256 1.55 9.04 1.58
N LEU A 257 2.81 9.39 1.88
CA LEU A 257 3.23 10.28 2.98
C LEU A 257 3.14 9.70 4.41
N VAL A 258 2.43 8.58 4.62
CA VAL A 258 2.42 7.93 5.96
C VAL A 258 3.83 7.46 6.32
N TYR A 259 4.58 6.87 5.39
CA TYR A 259 5.95 6.46 5.66
C TYR A 259 6.84 7.64 6.11
N GLY A 260 6.86 8.74 5.35
CA GLY A 260 7.67 9.92 5.70
C GLY A 260 7.29 10.54 7.05
N SER A 261 6.00 10.57 7.38
CA SER A 261 5.52 11.11 8.66
C SER A 261 5.89 10.24 9.87
N TYR A 262 6.00 8.92 9.68
CA TYR A 262 6.19 7.95 10.77
C TYR A 262 7.54 7.24 10.75
N GLN A 263 8.46 7.62 9.86
CA GLN A 263 9.76 6.97 9.73
C GLN A 263 10.51 6.89 11.07
N LYS A 264 10.57 8.00 11.83
CA LYS A 264 11.23 8.03 13.15
C LYS A 264 10.56 7.10 14.16
N GLU A 265 9.23 7.02 14.17
CA GLU A 265 8.50 6.10 15.06
C GLU A 265 8.77 4.65 14.68
N LEU A 266 8.84 4.33 13.38
CA LEU A 266 9.16 3.01 12.86
C LEU A 266 10.56 2.56 13.28
N GLU A 267 11.56 3.42 13.11
CA GLU A 267 12.94 3.15 13.54
C GLU A 267 13.03 2.91 15.05
N GLN A 268 12.32 3.70 15.87
CA GLN A 268 12.24 3.49 17.32
C GLN A 268 11.56 2.17 17.69
N ARG A 269 10.45 1.83 17.01
CA ARG A 269 9.74 0.56 17.22
C ARG A 269 10.59 -0.63 16.85
N TRP A 270 11.35 -0.53 15.76
CA TRP A 270 12.29 -1.56 15.34
C TRP A 270 13.42 -1.76 16.34
N ALA A 271 14.04 -0.66 16.80
CA ALA A 271 15.08 -0.71 17.82
C ALA A 271 14.57 -1.37 19.11
N LYS A 272 13.35 -1.01 19.56
CA LYS A 272 12.71 -1.65 20.71
C LYS A 272 12.46 -3.14 20.48
N TYR A 273 11.93 -3.51 19.30
CA TYR A 273 11.68 -4.90 18.93
C TYR A 273 12.96 -5.74 18.98
N GLN A 274 14.06 -5.22 18.43
CA GLN A 274 15.35 -5.89 18.46
C GLN A 274 15.88 -6.09 19.89
N ASN A 275 15.73 -5.07 20.76
CA ASN A 275 16.10 -5.18 22.18
C ASN A 275 15.27 -6.25 22.91
N ASP A 276 13.94 -6.25 22.70
CA ASP A 276 13.03 -7.22 23.32
C ASP A 276 13.37 -8.65 22.87
N ARG A 277 13.71 -8.83 21.59
CA ARG A 277 14.14 -10.12 21.03
C ARG A 277 15.51 -10.58 21.56
N ALA A 278 16.48 -9.68 21.66
CA ALA A 278 17.78 -9.98 22.24
C ALA A 278 17.65 -10.42 23.70
N ALA A 279 16.79 -9.74 24.48
CA ALA A 279 16.48 -10.13 25.85
C ALA A 279 15.83 -11.52 25.92
N ALA A 280 14.87 -11.82 25.03
CA ALA A 280 14.23 -13.14 24.97
C ALA A 280 15.22 -14.26 24.62
N ARG A 281 16.15 -14.03 23.68
CA ARG A 281 17.24 -14.97 23.34
C ARG A 281 18.17 -15.20 24.53
N ALA A 282 18.53 -14.15 25.27
CA ALA A 282 19.38 -14.25 26.45
C ALA A 282 18.72 -15.07 27.57
N GLN A 283 17.43 -14.83 27.84
CA GLN A 283 16.66 -15.58 28.84
C GLN A 283 16.57 -17.07 28.49
N TRP A 284 16.32 -17.41 27.22
CA TRP A 284 16.23 -18.79 26.78
C TRP A 284 17.59 -19.52 26.89
N ARG A 285 18.68 -18.87 26.48
CA ARG A 285 20.04 -19.44 26.63
C ARG A 285 20.43 -19.63 28.10
N GLY A 286 20.02 -18.72 28.98
CA GLY A 286 20.24 -18.84 30.43
C GLY A 286 19.40 -19.93 31.10
N ALA A 287 18.24 -20.28 30.53
CA ALA A 287 17.38 -21.37 31.03
C ALA A 287 17.78 -22.76 30.50
N ALA A 288 18.63 -22.83 29.47
CA ALA A 288 19.13 -24.06 28.88
C ALA A 288 20.51 -24.48 29.44
N GLN A 289 21.08 -23.70 30.37
CA GLN A 289 22.29 -24.00 31.13
C GLN A 289 21.91 -24.51 32.53
#